data_AF-I3ZIS1-F1
#
_entry.id   AF-I3ZIS1-F1
#
_cell.length_a   1.000
_cell.length_b   1.000
_cell.length_c   1.000
_cell.angle_alpha   90.00
_cell.angle_beta   90.00
_cell.angle_gamma   90.00
#
_symmetry.space_group_name_H-M   'P 1'
#
loop_
_entity.id
_entity.type
_entity.pdbx_description
1 polymer ?
#
loop_
_entity_poly.entity_id
_entity_poly.type
_entity_poly.pdbx_seq_one_letter_code
_entity_poly.pdbx_strand_id
1 'polypeptide(L)'
;MLPSELKPDSFTRYPEQARALCLQHLALLQQLPLSYLSSLLREIIEYDYGFPAERTEIERELSTLASLSANQLQEWFHAFAQIRITAALEQEDWVNQPAHFLESLSSYLWSSHQMDRFRETAQAFGTRMQATRKSISAPPIPRLGVAVIGQGVENYEGRFFERLRPHGTLFSGLDPANGLQQILDAFSARAATHAEPYGHWYVDGGVTAQHSPDVVSVSYAELRPARRTLLQYIAQQVSQPGMGPEQLRSNLIRLQPENLGMKGDPVLNRFQIKLLTEGSGTQIFSTTFAQWTAREVLRRAQAVSLLVRYAPRQRQRPMHELLSDKPGDDSVDPLGSLIDADMGAYYQWIDQQRLPAADRSVFIAWFEGHSTAIAVGPVMPRGVESRSRMDLGTLLRHSLG
;
A
#
# COMPACT_ATOMS: atom_id res chain seq x y z
N MET A 1 24.22 -15.96 16.94
CA MET A 1 23.25 -16.08 18.05
C MET A 1 22.11 -16.95 17.55
N LEU A 2 21.76 -18.00 18.27
CA LEU A 2 20.62 -18.86 17.92
C LEU A 2 19.31 -18.30 18.49
N PRO A 3 18.13 -18.62 17.91
CA PRO A 3 16.84 -18.20 18.46
C PRO A 3 16.66 -18.51 19.95
N SER A 4 17.11 -19.68 20.40
CA SER A 4 17.05 -20.09 21.82
C SER A 4 17.87 -19.21 22.77
N GLU A 5 18.80 -18.41 22.23
CA GLU A 5 19.67 -17.51 23.00
C GLU A 5 19.11 -16.09 23.10
N LEU A 6 17.94 -15.80 22.50
CA LEU A 6 17.29 -14.49 22.58
C LEU A 6 17.06 -14.08 24.03
N LYS A 7 17.35 -12.82 24.32
CA LYS A 7 17.18 -12.20 25.66
C LYS A 7 16.43 -10.88 25.52
N PRO A 8 15.89 -10.32 26.62
CA PRO A 8 15.28 -9.00 26.59
C PRO A 8 16.18 -7.91 25.96
N ASP A 9 17.49 -7.99 26.19
CA ASP A 9 18.47 -7.03 25.67
C ASP A 9 18.67 -7.12 24.15
N SER A 10 18.31 -8.25 23.53
CA SER A 10 18.38 -8.45 22.08
C SER A 10 17.50 -7.45 21.31
N PHE A 11 16.45 -6.91 21.95
CA PHE A 11 15.47 -6.02 21.33
C PHE A 11 15.62 -4.55 21.75
N THR A 12 16.77 -4.16 22.31
CA THR A 12 17.01 -2.78 22.79
C THR A 12 16.95 -1.71 21.70
N ARG A 13 17.19 -2.08 20.44
CA ARG A 13 17.11 -1.18 19.28
C ARG A 13 15.71 -1.12 18.66
N TYR A 14 14.78 -1.94 19.12
CA TYR A 14 13.43 -1.95 18.58
C TYR A 14 12.66 -0.73 19.08
N PRO A 15 11.73 -0.18 18.28
CA PRO A 15 10.74 0.77 18.75
C PRO A 15 9.97 0.25 19.97
N GLU A 16 9.35 1.14 20.74
CA GLU A 16 8.80 0.83 22.07
C GLU A 16 7.75 -0.30 22.03
N GLN A 17 6.77 -0.22 21.12
CA GLN A 17 5.70 -1.21 21.06
C GLN A 17 6.19 -2.53 20.45
N ALA A 18 7.02 -2.47 19.41
CA ALA A 18 7.71 -3.62 18.82
C ALA A 18 8.52 -4.39 19.86
N ARG A 19 9.28 -3.66 20.71
CA ARG A 19 10.04 -4.25 21.80
C ARG A 19 9.12 -4.90 22.82
N ALA A 20 8.07 -4.21 23.27
CA ALA A 20 7.11 -4.76 24.22
C ALA A 20 6.48 -6.07 23.70
N LEU A 21 6.11 -6.10 22.41
CA LEU A 21 5.55 -7.28 21.75
C LEU A 21 6.56 -8.44 21.71
N CYS A 22 7.82 -8.19 21.36
CA CYS A 22 8.87 -9.22 21.43
C CYS A 22 9.08 -9.76 22.84
N LEU A 23 9.07 -8.90 23.86
CA LEU A 23 9.24 -9.31 25.26
C LEU A 23 8.07 -10.16 25.75
N GLN A 24 6.83 -9.78 25.40
CA GLN A 24 5.63 -10.53 25.73
C GLN A 24 5.65 -11.94 25.13
N HIS A 25 6.21 -12.09 23.93
CA HIS A 25 6.27 -13.36 23.20
C HIS A 25 7.66 -14.03 23.21
N LEU A 26 8.58 -13.61 24.09
CA LEU A 26 9.98 -14.06 24.04
C LEU A 26 10.13 -15.58 24.05
N ALA A 27 9.40 -16.28 24.93
CA ALA A 27 9.44 -17.73 25.04
C ALA A 27 8.96 -18.44 23.76
N LEU A 28 7.99 -17.85 23.05
CA LEU A 28 7.55 -18.34 21.73
C LEU A 28 8.66 -18.11 20.70
N LEU A 29 9.20 -16.89 20.62
CA LEU A 29 10.24 -16.55 19.64
C LEU A 29 11.48 -17.44 19.75
N GLN A 30 11.87 -17.81 20.98
CA GLN A 30 12.99 -18.73 21.25
C GLN A 30 12.79 -20.15 20.69
N GLN A 31 11.54 -20.55 20.42
CA GLN A 31 11.20 -21.88 19.90
C GLN A 31 11.07 -21.91 18.37
N LEU A 32 11.05 -20.74 17.71
CA LEU A 32 10.86 -20.66 16.26
C LEU A 32 12.18 -20.90 15.51
N PRO A 33 12.13 -21.61 14.36
CA PRO A 33 13.31 -21.81 13.54
C PRO A 33 13.78 -20.49 12.91
N LEU A 34 15.09 -20.28 12.84
CA LEU A 34 15.70 -19.06 12.30
C LEU A 34 15.28 -18.75 10.84
N SER A 35 15.03 -19.81 10.05
CA SER A 35 14.54 -19.71 8.66
C SER A 35 13.19 -19.00 8.54
N TYR A 36 12.38 -19.00 9.60
CA TYR A 36 11.10 -18.26 9.66
C TYR A 36 11.19 -17.01 10.54
N LEU A 37 11.82 -17.13 11.73
CA LEU A 37 11.84 -16.08 12.74
C LEU A 37 12.33 -14.73 12.22
N SER A 38 13.35 -14.74 11.35
CA SER A 38 13.86 -13.52 10.72
C SER A 38 12.82 -12.77 9.87
N SER A 39 11.92 -13.48 9.18
CA SER A 39 10.80 -12.86 8.45
C SER A 39 9.81 -12.20 9.40
N LEU A 40 9.45 -12.89 10.49
CA LEU A 40 8.57 -12.35 11.51
C LEU A 40 9.18 -11.12 12.20
N LEU A 41 10.48 -11.17 12.55
CA LEU A 41 11.18 -10.02 13.13
C LEU A 41 11.29 -8.83 12.17
N ARG A 42 11.38 -9.06 10.85
CA ARG A 42 11.31 -7.98 9.85
C ARG A 42 9.97 -7.24 9.90
N GLU A 43 8.88 -7.92 10.25
CA GLU A 43 7.57 -7.31 10.39
C GLU A 43 7.41 -6.65 11.76
N ILE A 44 7.84 -7.32 12.85
CA ILE A 44 7.73 -6.79 14.21
C ILE A 44 8.58 -5.52 14.39
N ILE A 45 9.78 -5.42 13.81
CA ILE A 45 10.60 -4.21 13.94
C ILE A 45 9.95 -2.95 13.34
N GLU A 46 8.99 -3.14 12.42
CA GLU A 46 8.21 -2.06 11.79
C GLU A 46 6.86 -1.81 12.50
N TYR A 47 6.55 -2.54 13.58
CA TYR A 47 5.23 -2.56 14.20
C TYR A 47 4.71 -1.17 14.57
N ASP A 48 5.52 -0.33 15.22
CA ASP A 48 5.16 1.05 15.63
C ASP A 48 4.85 1.97 14.45
N TYR A 49 5.24 1.59 13.24
CA TYR A 49 5.01 2.34 12.01
C TYR A 49 3.99 1.68 11.08
N GLY A 50 3.45 0.51 11.46
CA GLY A 50 2.40 -0.18 10.73
C GLY A 50 1.03 0.47 10.94
N PHE A 51 0.15 0.35 9.95
CA PHE A 51 -1.25 0.72 10.14
C PHE A 51 -1.95 -0.23 11.14
N PRO A 52 -3.10 0.17 11.73
CA PRO A 52 -3.83 -0.69 12.67
C PRO A 52 -4.12 -2.10 12.14
N ALA A 53 -4.46 -2.23 10.84
CA ALA A 53 -4.69 -3.52 10.22
C ALA A 53 -3.42 -4.40 10.16
N GLU A 54 -2.26 -3.83 9.85
CA GLU A 54 -0.97 -4.53 9.84
C GLU A 54 -0.58 -4.99 11.25
N ARG A 55 -0.73 -4.13 12.26
CA ARG A 55 -0.47 -4.48 13.67
C ARG A 55 -1.37 -5.62 14.14
N THR A 56 -2.66 -5.54 13.83
CA THR A 56 -3.64 -6.57 14.18
C THR A 56 -3.29 -7.92 13.54
N GLU A 57 -2.78 -7.93 12.30
CA GLU A 57 -2.32 -9.17 11.65
C GLU A 57 -1.14 -9.79 12.40
N ILE A 58 -0.11 -9.00 12.76
CA ILE A 58 1.06 -9.48 13.51
C ILE A 58 0.64 -10.03 14.89
N GLU A 59 -0.19 -9.29 15.63
CA GLU A 59 -0.69 -9.73 16.94
C GLU A 59 -1.50 -11.00 16.86
N ARG A 60 -2.33 -11.14 15.82
CA ARG A 60 -3.13 -12.34 15.59
C ARG A 60 -2.24 -13.53 15.26
N GLU A 61 -1.19 -13.34 14.46
CA GLU A 61 -0.21 -14.38 14.17
C GLU A 61 0.47 -14.85 15.46
N LEU A 62 1.03 -13.92 16.25
CA LEU A 62 1.66 -14.24 17.53
C LEU A 62 0.70 -14.90 18.53
N SER A 63 -0.54 -14.42 18.62
CA SER A 63 -1.58 -15.00 19.49
C SER A 63 -1.97 -16.40 19.05
N THR A 64 -2.09 -16.62 17.75
CA THR A 64 -2.39 -17.95 17.17
C THR A 64 -1.27 -18.92 17.53
N LEU A 65 -0.02 -18.54 17.25
CA LEU A 65 1.15 -19.38 17.55
C LEU A 65 1.31 -19.65 19.05
N ALA A 66 1.07 -18.65 19.91
CA ALA A 66 1.11 -18.80 21.36
C ALA A 66 0.01 -19.72 21.92
N SER A 67 -1.11 -19.88 21.18
CA SER A 67 -2.21 -20.77 21.58
C SER A 67 -1.97 -22.25 21.23
N LEU A 68 -0.97 -22.54 20.39
CA LEU A 68 -0.63 -23.92 20.02
C LEU A 68 0.07 -24.63 21.17
N SER A 69 -0.22 -25.93 21.33
CA SER A 69 0.61 -26.79 22.17
C SER A 69 2.01 -26.96 21.57
N ALA A 70 3.00 -27.34 22.38
CA ALA A 70 4.38 -27.56 21.92
C ALA A 70 4.45 -28.56 20.73
N ASN A 71 3.66 -29.63 20.76
CA ASN A 71 3.59 -30.62 19.68
C ASN A 71 3.04 -30.01 18.38
N GLN A 72 1.99 -29.19 18.47
CA GLN A 72 1.42 -28.51 17.31
C GLN A 72 2.38 -27.46 16.76
N LEU A 73 3.05 -26.70 17.62
CA LEU A 73 4.06 -25.73 17.20
C LEU A 73 5.21 -26.43 16.46
N GLN A 74 5.71 -27.53 17.01
CA GLN A 74 6.74 -28.35 16.35
C GLN A 74 6.26 -28.90 15.00
N GLU A 75 5.01 -29.36 14.91
CA GLU A 75 4.42 -29.82 13.65
C GLU A 75 4.32 -28.70 12.61
N TRP A 76 3.96 -27.49 13.02
CA TRP A 76 3.85 -26.32 12.15
C TRP A 76 5.20 -25.89 11.59
N PHE A 77 6.24 -25.95 12.41
CA PHE A 77 7.57 -25.48 12.05
C PHE A 77 8.54 -26.59 11.65
N HIS A 78 8.12 -27.86 11.63
CA HIS A 78 8.97 -29.00 11.29
C HIS A 78 9.67 -28.81 9.94
N ALA A 79 8.94 -28.40 8.91
CA ALA A 79 9.51 -28.21 7.58
C ALA A 79 10.51 -27.03 7.53
N PHE A 80 10.25 -25.94 8.27
CA PHE A 80 11.17 -24.82 8.40
C PHE A 80 12.46 -25.20 9.14
N ALA A 81 12.37 -26.04 10.17
CA ALA A 81 13.52 -26.53 10.93
C ALA A 81 14.46 -27.43 10.11
N GLN A 82 13.97 -27.98 8.99
CA GLN A 82 14.76 -28.79 8.06
C GLN A 82 15.49 -27.96 7.00
N ILE A 83 15.23 -26.65 6.90
CA ILE A 83 16.00 -25.75 6.06
C ILE A 83 17.37 -25.55 6.72
N ARG A 84 18.42 -25.96 6.01
CA ARG A 84 19.79 -25.81 6.51
C ARG A 84 20.18 -24.35 6.46
N ILE A 85 20.86 -23.88 7.50
CA ILE A 85 21.44 -22.54 7.59
C ILE A 85 22.93 -22.74 7.91
N THR A 86 23.80 -21.92 7.32
CA THR A 86 25.24 -22.02 7.57
C THR A 86 25.61 -21.30 8.86
N ALA A 87 26.71 -21.72 9.49
CA ALA A 87 27.26 -21.03 10.66
C ALA A 87 27.55 -19.54 10.41
N ALA A 88 27.91 -19.18 9.16
CA ALA A 88 28.12 -17.79 8.77
C ALA A 88 26.82 -16.97 8.85
N LEU A 89 25.71 -17.51 8.34
CA LEU A 89 24.40 -16.86 8.43
C LEU A 89 23.92 -16.76 9.89
N GLU A 90 24.14 -17.79 10.72
CA GLU A 90 23.78 -17.78 12.15
C GLU A 90 24.53 -16.71 12.97
N GLN A 91 25.66 -16.23 12.45
CA GLN A 91 26.47 -15.16 13.05
C GLN A 91 26.06 -13.75 12.61
N GLU A 92 25.22 -13.62 11.59
CA GLU A 92 24.68 -12.31 11.20
C GLU A 92 23.78 -11.72 12.29
N ASP A 93 23.63 -10.39 12.29
CA ASP A 93 22.74 -9.66 13.18
C ASP A 93 21.27 -9.75 12.71
N TRP A 94 20.75 -10.97 12.62
CA TRP A 94 19.39 -11.25 12.13
C TRP A 94 18.28 -10.69 13.03
N VAL A 95 18.61 -10.29 14.27
CA VAL A 95 17.66 -9.63 15.17
C VAL A 95 17.51 -8.15 14.83
N ASN A 96 18.61 -7.39 14.68
CA ASN A 96 18.52 -5.94 14.45
C ASN A 96 18.59 -5.58 12.96
N GLN A 97 18.97 -6.52 12.10
CA GLN A 97 19.02 -6.36 10.64
C GLN A 97 18.32 -7.54 9.93
N PRO A 98 17.06 -7.87 10.27
CA PRO A 98 16.38 -9.03 9.71
C PRO A 98 16.24 -8.95 8.17
N ALA A 99 16.07 -7.75 7.60
CA ALA A 99 16.01 -7.58 6.15
C ALA A 99 17.32 -7.97 5.44
N HIS A 100 18.47 -7.56 5.97
CA HIS A 100 19.78 -7.94 5.43
C HIS A 100 19.99 -9.46 5.52
N PHE A 101 19.68 -10.05 6.67
CA PHE A 101 19.75 -11.50 6.83
C PHE A 101 18.88 -12.24 5.81
N LEU A 102 17.68 -11.75 5.52
CA LEU A 102 16.79 -12.38 4.53
C LEU A 102 17.33 -12.28 3.10
N GLU A 103 18.05 -11.21 2.76
CA GLU A 103 18.76 -11.08 1.47
C GLU A 103 19.89 -12.12 1.35
N SER A 104 20.71 -12.25 2.39
CA SER A 104 21.75 -13.28 2.49
C SER A 104 21.17 -14.70 2.46
N LEU A 105 20.11 -14.95 3.23
CA LEU A 105 19.40 -16.23 3.28
C LEU A 105 18.84 -16.59 1.90
N SER A 106 18.18 -15.66 1.21
CA SER A 106 17.64 -15.90 -0.13
C SER A 106 18.73 -16.32 -1.11
N SER A 107 19.86 -15.60 -1.11
CA SER A 107 21.03 -15.92 -1.96
C SER A 107 21.60 -17.30 -1.65
N TYR A 108 21.64 -17.67 -0.38
CA TYR A 108 22.06 -19.00 0.06
C TYR A 108 21.06 -20.09 -0.34
N LEU A 109 19.76 -19.87 -0.18
CA LEU A 109 18.72 -20.83 -0.55
C LEU A 109 18.74 -21.15 -2.06
N TRP A 110 19.05 -20.17 -2.90
CA TRP A 110 19.26 -20.39 -4.33
C TRP A 110 20.51 -21.23 -4.61
N SER A 111 21.66 -20.83 -4.07
CA SER A 111 22.93 -21.54 -4.32
C SER A 111 22.98 -22.94 -3.71
N SER A 112 22.20 -23.20 -2.65
CA SER A 112 22.06 -24.51 -2.02
C SER A 112 20.88 -25.35 -2.54
N HIS A 113 20.16 -24.86 -3.55
CA HIS A 113 18.96 -25.52 -4.12
C HIS A 113 17.85 -25.82 -3.09
N GLN A 114 17.74 -25.01 -2.03
CA GLN A 114 16.70 -25.14 -0.99
C GLN A 114 15.51 -24.19 -1.22
N MET A 115 15.57 -23.29 -2.21
CA MET A 115 14.55 -22.27 -2.44
C MET A 115 13.15 -22.84 -2.70
N ASP A 116 13.02 -23.91 -3.49
CA ASP A 116 11.72 -24.53 -3.75
C ASP A 116 11.09 -25.09 -2.47
N ARG A 117 11.89 -25.82 -1.67
CA ARG A 117 11.45 -26.35 -0.37
C ARG A 117 11.05 -25.23 0.59
N PHE A 118 11.80 -24.14 0.63
CA PHE A 118 11.46 -22.97 1.44
C PHE A 118 10.11 -22.36 1.01
N ARG A 119 9.89 -22.18 -0.30
CA ARG A 119 8.65 -21.64 -0.86
C ARG A 119 7.44 -22.53 -0.53
N GLU A 120 7.56 -23.84 -0.73
CA GLU A 120 6.51 -24.81 -0.39
C GLU A 120 6.17 -24.77 1.10
N THR A 121 7.21 -24.71 1.95
CA THR A 121 7.06 -24.61 3.40
C THR A 121 6.33 -23.33 3.81
N ALA A 122 6.73 -22.18 3.26
CA ALA A 122 6.08 -20.90 3.52
C ALA A 122 4.62 -20.85 3.05
N GLN A 123 4.31 -21.44 1.88
CA GLN A 123 2.95 -21.55 1.37
C GLN A 123 2.06 -22.43 2.25
N ALA A 124 2.59 -23.57 2.72
CA ALA A 124 1.87 -24.46 3.63
C ALA A 124 1.58 -23.77 4.97
N PHE A 125 2.56 -23.04 5.52
CA PHE A 125 2.36 -22.23 6.73
C PHE A 125 1.30 -21.14 6.51
N GLY A 126 1.39 -20.38 5.42
CA GLY A 126 0.40 -19.35 5.08
C GLY A 126 -1.01 -19.90 4.95
N THR A 127 -1.17 -21.09 4.36
CA THR A 127 -2.47 -21.78 4.25
C THR A 127 -3.02 -22.16 5.63
N ARG A 128 -2.18 -22.65 6.54
CA ARG A 128 -2.59 -22.98 7.92
C ARG A 128 -2.98 -21.72 8.70
N MET A 129 -2.20 -20.66 8.61
CA MET A 129 -2.51 -19.36 9.20
C MET A 129 -3.81 -18.77 8.65
N GLN A 130 -4.08 -18.94 7.35
CA GLN A 130 -5.34 -18.50 6.77
C GLN A 130 -6.53 -19.34 7.29
N ALA A 131 -6.35 -20.64 7.51
CA ALA A 131 -7.38 -21.51 8.07
C ALA A 131 -7.72 -21.21 9.54
N THR A 132 -6.78 -20.66 10.31
CA THR A 132 -7.04 -20.23 11.70
C THR A 132 -7.73 -18.86 11.79
N ARG A 133 -7.78 -18.09 10.69
CA ARG A 133 -8.58 -16.86 10.62
C ARG A 133 -10.06 -17.23 10.70
N LYS A 134 -10.63 -17.23 11.91
CA LYS A 134 -12.08 -17.08 12.10
C LYS A 134 -12.53 -15.87 11.29
N SER A 135 -13.68 -15.98 10.60
CA SER A 135 -14.28 -14.97 9.70
C SER A 135 -13.71 -13.58 9.96
N ILE A 136 -12.86 -13.11 9.03
CA ILE A 136 -12.30 -11.75 9.12
C ILE A 136 -13.49 -10.84 9.36
N SER A 137 -13.47 -10.10 10.47
CA SER A 137 -14.57 -9.18 10.78
C SER A 137 -14.75 -8.29 9.57
N ALA A 138 -15.92 -8.38 8.93
CA ALA A 138 -16.26 -7.48 7.86
C ALA A 138 -16.08 -6.05 8.37
N PRO A 139 -15.68 -5.10 7.51
CA PRO A 139 -15.64 -3.70 7.91
C PRO A 139 -17.03 -3.30 8.45
N PRO A 140 -17.08 -2.37 9.43
CA PRO A 140 -18.32 -1.97 10.08
C PRO A 140 -19.33 -1.39 9.08
N ILE A 141 -18.83 -0.88 7.95
CA ILE A 141 -19.59 -0.30 6.85
C ILE A 141 -19.08 -0.82 5.50
N PRO A 142 -19.92 -0.84 4.44
CA PRO A 142 -19.48 -1.14 3.08
C PRO A 142 -18.28 -0.30 2.64
N ARG A 143 -17.32 -0.86 1.90
CA ARG A 143 -16.21 -0.03 1.39
C ARG A 143 -16.68 0.87 0.26
N LEU A 144 -16.19 2.10 0.23
CA LEU A 144 -16.42 3.07 -0.84
C LEU A 144 -15.11 3.42 -1.53
N GLY A 145 -14.95 3.02 -2.79
CA GLY A 145 -13.86 3.49 -3.63
C GLY A 145 -14.36 4.53 -4.63
N VAL A 146 -13.60 5.60 -4.81
CA VAL A 146 -13.85 6.59 -5.86
C VAL A 146 -12.55 6.86 -6.62
N ALA A 147 -12.60 6.84 -7.94
CA ALA A 147 -11.55 7.27 -8.83
C ALA A 147 -12.02 8.49 -9.64
N VAL A 148 -11.27 9.58 -9.59
CA VAL A 148 -11.52 10.80 -10.37
C VAL A 148 -10.39 10.92 -11.39
N ILE A 149 -10.75 10.92 -12.67
CA ILE A 149 -9.80 10.87 -13.78
C ILE A 149 -9.98 12.05 -14.73
N GLY A 150 -8.94 12.37 -15.51
CA GLY A 150 -9.07 13.32 -16.62
C GLY A 150 -9.03 14.79 -16.27
N GLN A 151 -8.48 15.13 -15.10
CA GLN A 151 -8.17 16.52 -14.76
C GLN A 151 -7.41 17.20 -15.91
N GLY A 152 -7.91 18.35 -16.38
CA GLY A 152 -7.27 19.13 -17.44
C GLY A 152 -7.47 18.60 -18.87
N VAL A 153 -8.35 17.62 -19.09
CA VAL A 153 -8.80 17.20 -20.42
C VAL A 153 -10.11 17.92 -20.74
N GLU A 154 -10.15 18.69 -21.83
CA GLU A 154 -11.37 19.40 -22.25
C GLU A 154 -12.28 18.55 -23.14
N ASN A 155 -11.69 17.73 -24.01
CA ASN A 155 -12.40 16.90 -24.98
C ASN A 155 -11.68 15.55 -25.14
N TYR A 156 -12.46 14.47 -25.23
CA TYR A 156 -11.96 13.14 -25.51
C TYR A 156 -13.02 12.33 -26.26
N GLU A 157 -12.66 11.79 -27.43
CA GLU A 157 -13.59 11.06 -28.30
C GLU A 157 -13.57 9.54 -28.08
N GLY A 158 -12.67 9.04 -27.23
CA GLY A 158 -12.57 7.62 -26.92
C GLY A 158 -13.66 7.14 -25.96
N ARG A 159 -13.71 5.82 -25.74
CA ARG A 159 -14.63 5.19 -24.80
C ARG A 159 -13.99 5.11 -23.41
N PHE A 160 -14.74 5.54 -22.40
CA PHE A 160 -14.34 5.41 -21.00
C PHE A 160 -14.77 4.08 -20.37
N PHE A 161 -13.97 3.66 -19.39
CA PHE A 161 -14.31 2.63 -18.43
C PHE A 161 -14.59 1.26 -19.05
N GLU A 162 -14.02 0.95 -20.21
CA GLU A 162 -14.36 -0.26 -20.97
C GLU A 162 -14.22 -1.53 -20.13
N ARG A 163 -13.19 -1.58 -19.26
CA ARG A 163 -12.95 -2.71 -18.36
C ARG A 163 -13.91 -2.75 -17.16
N LEU A 164 -14.47 -1.62 -16.75
CA LEU A 164 -15.43 -1.54 -15.64
C LEU A 164 -16.88 -1.73 -16.11
N ARG A 165 -17.20 -1.43 -17.37
CA ARG A 165 -18.56 -1.54 -17.96
C ARG A 165 -19.24 -2.89 -17.69
N PRO A 166 -18.58 -4.05 -17.85
CA PRO A 166 -19.20 -5.34 -17.57
C PRO A 166 -19.61 -5.54 -16.10
N HIS A 167 -19.09 -4.71 -15.19
CA HIS A 167 -19.26 -4.87 -13.74
C HIS A 167 -20.26 -3.88 -13.13
N GLY A 168 -20.71 -2.86 -13.86
CA GLY A 168 -21.54 -1.80 -13.30
C GLY A 168 -22.44 -1.09 -14.31
N THR A 169 -23.00 0.03 -13.87
CA THR A 169 -23.85 0.92 -14.68
C THR A 169 -23.04 2.14 -15.10
N LEU A 170 -23.00 2.40 -16.40
CA LEU A 170 -22.45 3.64 -16.96
C LEU A 170 -23.52 4.74 -16.89
N PHE A 171 -23.17 5.89 -16.32
CA PHE A 171 -24.01 7.09 -16.30
C PHE A 171 -23.43 8.11 -17.28
N SER A 172 -24.27 8.62 -18.19
CA SER A 172 -23.87 9.63 -19.19
C SER A 172 -24.60 10.97 -19.04
N GLY A 173 -25.52 11.07 -18.08
CA GLY A 173 -26.35 12.23 -17.78
C GLY A 173 -26.00 12.96 -16.48
N LEU A 174 -24.79 12.82 -15.96
CA LEU A 174 -24.41 13.47 -14.71
C LEU A 174 -24.28 14.99 -14.88
N ASP A 175 -24.69 15.74 -13.85
CA ASP A 175 -24.30 17.14 -13.70
C ASP A 175 -22.88 17.19 -13.09
N PRO A 176 -21.86 17.66 -13.83
CA PRO A 176 -20.49 17.72 -13.32
C PRO A 176 -20.27 18.87 -12.33
N ALA A 177 -21.21 19.80 -12.18
CA ALA A 177 -21.04 20.98 -11.35
C ALA A 177 -20.72 20.60 -9.89
N ASN A 178 -19.62 21.14 -9.37
CA ASN A 178 -19.13 20.89 -8.00
C ASN A 178 -18.89 19.39 -7.67
N GLY A 179 -18.73 18.53 -8.68
CA GLY A 179 -18.65 17.08 -8.49
C GLY A 179 -17.58 16.64 -7.49
N LEU A 180 -16.37 17.20 -7.58
CA LEU A 180 -15.29 16.88 -6.64
C LEU A 180 -15.64 17.29 -5.19
N GLN A 181 -16.22 18.47 -5.00
CA GLN A 181 -16.64 18.93 -3.68
C GLN A 181 -17.71 18.02 -3.10
N GLN A 182 -18.70 17.62 -3.90
CA GLN A 182 -19.74 16.68 -3.47
C GLN A 182 -19.17 15.33 -3.01
N ILE A 183 -18.14 14.81 -3.70
CA ILE A 183 -17.45 13.59 -3.29
C ILE A 183 -16.71 13.80 -1.97
N LEU A 184 -15.96 14.90 -1.82
CA LEU A 184 -15.20 15.22 -0.62
C LEU A 184 -16.12 15.46 0.60
N ASP A 185 -17.26 16.10 0.40
CA ASP A 185 -18.28 16.30 1.43
C ASP A 185 -18.87 14.97 1.88
N ALA A 186 -19.16 14.06 0.93
CA ALA A 186 -19.65 12.71 1.25
C ALA A 186 -18.61 11.90 2.04
N PHE A 187 -17.33 12.00 1.69
CA PHE A 187 -16.23 11.37 2.43
C PHE A 187 -16.09 11.95 3.83
N SER A 188 -16.19 13.28 3.96
CA SER A 188 -16.11 13.97 5.25
C SER A 188 -17.26 13.59 6.17
N ALA A 189 -18.50 13.57 5.65
CA ALA A 189 -19.67 13.13 6.40
C ALA A 189 -19.56 11.66 6.84
N ARG A 190 -19.02 10.81 5.97
CA ARG A 190 -18.76 9.40 6.27
C ARG A 190 -17.70 9.22 7.35
N ALA A 191 -16.61 9.97 7.29
CA ALA A 191 -15.54 9.95 8.30
C ALA A 191 -16.04 10.44 9.67
N ALA A 192 -16.85 11.50 9.70
CA ALA A 192 -17.46 12.00 10.93
C ALA A 192 -18.44 10.99 11.56
N THR A 193 -19.18 10.24 10.74
CA THR A 193 -20.16 9.24 11.22
C THR A 193 -19.50 7.92 11.65
N HIS A 194 -18.39 7.56 11.01
CA HIS A 194 -17.71 6.28 11.20
C HIS A 194 -16.21 6.48 11.44
N ALA A 195 -15.87 7.21 12.50
CA ALA A 195 -14.49 7.51 12.83
C ALA A 195 -13.66 6.22 13.03
N GLU A 196 -12.66 6.03 12.18
CA GLU A 196 -11.73 4.92 12.24
C GLU A 196 -10.33 5.45 11.87
N PRO A 197 -9.29 5.21 12.70
CA PRO A 197 -7.93 5.64 12.38
C PRO A 197 -7.50 5.08 11.02
N TYR A 198 -7.14 5.97 10.10
CA TYR A 198 -6.79 5.59 8.72
C TYR A 198 -7.91 4.86 7.96
N GLY A 199 -9.17 5.04 8.35
CA GLY A 199 -10.32 4.46 7.66
C GLY A 199 -10.70 5.20 6.37
N HIS A 200 -10.47 6.50 6.32
CA HIS A 200 -10.91 7.37 5.21
C HIS A 200 -9.73 8.09 4.59
N TRP A 201 -9.59 7.96 3.27
CA TRP A 201 -8.42 8.44 2.53
C TRP A 201 -8.77 9.28 1.32
N TYR A 202 -7.95 10.30 1.09
CA TYR A 202 -7.88 11.07 -0.13
C TYR A 202 -6.44 11.05 -0.68
N VAL A 203 -6.26 10.38 -1.81
CA VAL A 203 -5.01 10.35 -2.57
C VAL A 203 -5.13 11.34 -3.73
N ASP A 204 -4.25 12.32 -3.78
CA ASP A 204 -4.21 13.30 -4.87
C ASP A 204 -2.90 13.20 -5.68
N GLY A 205 -3.03 12.98 -6.99
CA GLY A 205 -1.89 12.94 -7.91
C GLY A 205 -1.28 14.31 -8.22
N GLY A 206 -1.88 15.40 -7.76
CA GLY A 206 -1.52 16.78 -8.08
C GLY A 206 -1.64 17.67 -6.85
N VAL A 207 -2.39 18.76 -6.97
CA VAL A 207 -2.67 19.71 -5.88
C VAL A 207 -3.95 19.30 -5.17
N THR A 208 -3.82 19.06 -3.87
CA THR A 208 -4.89 18.64 -2.98
C THR A 208 -6.02 19.67 -2.95
N ALA A 209 -7.26 19.21 -3.11
CA ALA A 209 -8.43 20.03 -2.83
C ALA A 209 -8.66 20.16 -1.31
N GLN A 210 -9.39 21.19 -0.90
CA GLN A 210 -9.78 21.37 0.50
C GLN A 210 -10.69 20.20 0.94
N HIS A 211 -10.38 19.61 2.10
CA HIS A 211 -11.10 18.46 2.65
C HIS A 211 -11.07 18.50 4.18
N SER A 212 -11.90 17.67 4.83
CA SER A 212 -11.93 17.55 6.30
C SER A 212 -10.62 16.96 6.83
N PRO A 213 -10.10 17.43 7.98
CA PRO A 213 -8.96 16.79 8.66
C PRO A 213 -9.25 15.35 9.11
N ASP A 214 -10.52 14.92 9.15
CA ASP A 214 -10.90 13.54 9.47
C ASP A 214 -10.60 12.54 8.33
N VAL A 215 -10.23 13.05 7.15
CA VAL A 215 -9.83 12.25 5.99
C VAL A 215 -8.30 12.34 5.85
N VAL A 216 -7.62 11.20 5.92
CA VAL A 216 -6.16 11.13 5.77
C VAL A 216 -5.81 11.43 4.31
N SER A 217 -4.88 12.37 4.08
CA SER A 217 -4.47 12.75 2.75
C SER A 217 -3.02 12.44 2.42
N VAL A 218 -2.77 12.05 1.18
CA VAL A 218 -1.43 11.94 0.60
C VAL A 218 -1.45 12.55 -0.79
N SER A 219 -0.57 13.54 -1.00
CA SER A 219 -0.57 14.34 -2.22
C SER A 219 0.80 14.39 -2.89
N TYR A 220 0.79 14.26 -4.21
CA TYR A 220 2.00 14.30 -5.01
C TYR A 220 2.68 15.68 -5.01
N ALA A 221 1.88 16.76 -4.97
CA ALA A 221 2.41 18.12 -4.88
C ALA A 221 2.95 18.42 -3.48
N GLU A 222 2.28 17.96 -2.43
CA GLU A 222 2.74 18.17 -1.04
C GLU A 222 4.05 17.42 -0.76
N LEU A 223 4.23 16.23 -1.34
CA LEU A 223 5.48 15.46 -1.24
C LEU A 223 6.61 15.99 -2.13
N ARG A 224 6.41 17.09 -2.88
CA ARG A 224 7.46 17.65 -3.76
C ARG A 224 8.80 17.88 -3.06
N PRO A 225 8.89 18.45 -1.83
CA PRO A 225 10.17 18.63 -1.16
C PRO A 225 10.89 17.30 -0.91
N ALA A 226 10.20 16.31 -0.35
CA ALA A 226 10.76 14.98 -0.09
C ALA A 226 11.21 14.29 -1.40
N ARG A 227 10.39 14.39 -2.46
CA ARG A 227 10.74 13.85 -3.79
C ARG A 227 11.99 14.49 -4.37
N ARG A 228 12.15 15.81 -4.25
CA ARG A 228 13.36 16.52 -4.72
C ARG A 228 14.59 16.06 -3.96
N THR A 229 14.52 16.01 -2.63
CA THR A 229 15.64 15.52 -1.80
C THR A 229 15.99 14.07 -2.14
N LEU A 230 14.99 13.22 -2.37
CA LEU A 230 15.20 11.83 -2.77
C LEU A 230 15.87 11.71 -4.14
N LEU A 231 15.40 12.47 -5.14
CA LEU A 231 15.99 12.44 -6.49
C LEU A 231 17.45 12.95 -6.49
N GLN A 232 17.75 13.99 -5.71
CA GLN A 232 19.11 14.46 -5.50
C GLN A 232 19.99 13.39 -4.83
N TYR A 233 19.46 12.69 -3.83
CA TYR A 233 20.14 11.57 -3.19
C TYR A 233 20.44 10.45 -4.20
N ILE A 234 19.44 10.04 -5.00
CA ILE A 234 19.60 9.01 -6.05
C ILE A 234 20.69 9.43 -7.06
N ALA A 235 20.64 10.67 -7.55
CA ALA A 235 21.63 11.19 -8.49
C ALA A 235 23.05 11.17 -7.89
N GLN A 236 23.18 11.51 -6.61
CA GLN A 236 24.46 11.45 -5.90
C GLN A 236 24.96 10.01 -5.76
N GLN A 237 24.09 9.04 -5.42
CA GLN A 237 24.49 7.63 -5.31
C GLN A 237 24.92 7.06 -6.66
N VAL A 238 24.13 7.28 -7.71
CA VAL A 238 24.40 6.75 -9.07
C VAL A 238 25.70 7.31 -9.67
N SER A 239 26.15 8.48 -9.24
CA SER A 239 27.44 9.05 -9.70
C SER A 239 28.67 8.43 -9.01
N GLN A 240 28.50 7.60 -7.98
CA GLN A 240 29.61 6.95 -7.29
C GLN A 240 30.16 5.76 -8.10
N PRO A 241 31.50 5.64 -8.26
CA PRO A 241 32.11 4.49 -8.91
C PRO A 241 31.73 3.18 -8.22
N GLY A 242 31.26 2.19 -8.98
CA GLY A 242 30.84 0.88 -8.46
C GLY A 242 29.43 0.82 -7.87
N MET A 243 28.65 1.91 -7.91
CA MET A 243 27.24 1.89 -7.50
C MET A 243 26.39 1.04 -8.45
N GLY A 244 25.94 -0.11 -7.98
CA GLY A 244 25.00 -0.98 -8.69
C GLY A 244 23.53 -0.74 -8.30
N PRO A 245 22.57 -1.23 -9.10
CA PRO A 245 21.13 -1.07 -8.83
C PRO A 245 20.69 -1.73 -7.52
N GLU A 246 21.23 -2.90 -7.17
CA GLU A 246 20.89 -3.58 -5.90
C GLU A 246 21.44 -2.81 -4.69
N GLN A 247 22.66 -2.27 -4.78
CA GLN A 247 23.22 -1.43 -3.72
C GLN A 247 22.39 -0.16 -3.52
N LEU A 248 21.97 0.49 -4.61
CA LEU A 248 21.08 1.64 -4.53
C LEU A 248 19.76 1.27 -3.86
N ARG A 249 19.16 0.13 -4.21
CA ARG A 249 17.93 -0.37 -3.57
C ARG A 249 18.13 -0.57 -2.07
N SER A 250 19.20 -1.25 -1.65
CA SER A 250 19.50 -1.45 -0.22
C SER A 250 19.73 -0.12 0.51
N ASN A 251 20.31 0.88 -0.14
CA ASN A 251 20.49 2.22 0.42
C ASN A 251 19.14 2.95 0.58
N LEU A 252 18.25 2.87 -0.42
CA LEU A 252 16.92 3.49 -0.39
C LEU A 252 16.02 2.92 0.71
N ILE A 253 16.07 1.62 0.96
CA ILE A 253 15.30 0.94 2.02
C ILE A 253 15.70 1.44 3.42
N ARG A 254 16.95 1.89 3.60
CA ARG A 254 17.48 2.37 4.88
C ARG A 254 17.12 3.82 5.18
N LEU A 255 16.59 4.56 4.20
CA LEU A 255 16.19 5.95 4.42
C LEU A 255 15.07 6.02 5.47
N GLN A 256 15.18 7.02 6.34
CA GLN A 256 14.19 7.40 7.32
C GLN A 256 13.50 8.70 6.89
N PRO A 257 12.26 8.94 7.33
CA PRO A 257 11.51 10.14 6.94
C PRO A 257 12.28 11.46 7.17
N GLU A 258 13.08 11.54 8.23
CA GLU A 258 13.88 12.71 8.59
C GLU A 258 14.97 13.00 7.55
N ASN A 259 15.48 11.94 6.87
CA ASN A 259 16.45 12.12 5.79
C ASN A 259 15.85 12.87 4.59
N LEU A 260 14.52 12.87 4.46
CA LEU A 260 13.78 13.58 3.40
C LEU A 260 13.06 14.84 3.94
N GLY A 261 13.35 15.24 5.18
CA GLY A 261 12.76 16.43 5.82
C GLY A 261 11.28 16.28 6.19
N MET A 262 10.77 15.05 6.26
CA MET A 262 9.37 14.76 6.61
C MET A 262 9.16 14.88 8.12
N LYS A 263 7.97 15.36 8.52
CA LYS A 263 7.59 15.62 9.92
C LYS A 263 6.11 15.30 10.10
N GLY A 264 5.68 15.04 11.34
CA GLY A 264 4.29 14.75 11.68
C GLY A 264 4.08 13.29 12.05
N ASP A 265 2.98 12.71 11.61
CA ASP A 265 2.59 11.36 11.97
C ASP A 265 3.64 10.31 11.54
N PRO A 266 4.22 9.52 12.47
CA PRO A 266 5.29 8.57 12.15
C PRO A 266 4.81 7.41 11.25
N VAL A 267 3.56 6.96 11.36
CA VAL A 267 3.00 5.90 10.51
C VAL A 267 2.83 6.44 9.10
N LEU A 268 2.24 7.63 8.96
CA LEU A 268 2.05 8.24 7.64
C LEU A 268 3.37 8.61 6.97
N ASN A 269 4.33 9.11 7.72
CA ASN A 269 5.67 9.41 7.22
C ASN A 269 6.40 8.14 6.76
N ARG A 270 6.35 7.06 7.55
CA ARG A 270 6.91 5.75 7.15
C ARG A 270 6.19 5.19 5.92
N PHE A 271 4.88 5.40 5.80
CA PHE A 271 4.13 5.03 4.61
C PHE A 271 4.59 5.80 3.37
N GLN A 272 4.61 7.13 3.45
CA GLN A 272 4.98 8.03 2.35
C GLN A 272 6.42 7.80 1.87
N ILE A 273 7.39 7.58 2.76
CA ILE A 273 8.76 7.27 2.33
C ILE A 273 8.81 5.95 1.55
N LYS A 274 8.12 4.89 2.02
CA LYS A 274 8.04 3.60 1.30
C LYS A 274 7.36 3.74 -0.06
N LEU A 275 6.35 4.60 -0.20
CA LEU A 275 5.77 4.89 -1.51
C LEU A 275 6.83 5.39 -2.49
N LEU A 276 7.72 6.28 -2.03
CA LEU A 276 8.74 6.93 -2.87
C LEU A 276 9.98 6.06 -3.11
N THR A 277 10.33 5.17 -2.19
CA THR A 277 11.55 4.34 -2.28
C THR A 277 11.29 2.94 -2.85
N GLU A 278 10.09 2.39 -2.65
CA GLU A 278 9.73 1.03 -3.10
C GLU A 278 8.81 1.04 -4.33
N GLY A 279 8.05 2.11 -4.52
CA GLY A 279 7.19 2.29 -5.70
C GLY A 279 7.99 2.71 -6.92
N SER A 280 8.01 1.87 -7.96
CA SER A 280 8.70 2.22 -9.20
C SER A 280 8.04 3.43 -9.88
N GLY A 281 8.75 4.54 -10.01
CA GLY A 281 8.31 5.73 -10.75
C GLY A 281 7.39 6.68 -9.97
N THR A 282 7.04 6.36 -8.72
CA THR A 282 6.18 7.21 -7.86
C THR A 282 6.83 8.54 -7.49
N GLN A 283 8.14 8.65 -7.63
CA GLN A 283 8.91 9.87 -7.43
C GLN A 283 8.86 10.83 -8.64
N ILE A 284 8.52 10.33 -9.83
CA ILE A 284 8.56 11.05 -11.11
C ILE A 284 7.18 11.25 -11.75
N PHE A 285 6.30 10.25 -11.68
CA PHE A 285 5.00 10.29 -12.35
C PHE A 285 3.84 10.31 -11.36
N SER A 286 2.98 11.33 -11.46
CA SER A 286 1.79 11.50 -10.62
C SER A 286 0.78 10.37 -10.76
N THR A 287 0.60 9.84 -11.98
CA THR A 287 -0.36 8.75 -12.25
C THR A 287 0.11 7.45 -11.60
N THR A 288 1.39 7.12 -11.71
CA THR A 288 2.01 5.99 -11.02
C THR A 288 1.97 6.16 -9.51
N PHE A 289 2.24 7.37 -9.01
CA PHE A 289 2.09 7.70 -7.60
C PHE A 289 0.66 7.44 -7.10
N ALA A 290 -0.35 7.98 -7.77
CA ALA A 290 -1.75 7.82 -7.38
C ALA A 290 -2.17 6.35 -7.40
N GLN A 291 -1.84 5.61 -8.47
CA GLN A 291 -2.14 4.19 -8.60
C GLN A 291 -1.45 3.35 -7.51
N TRP A 292 -0.15 3.56 -7.29
CA TRP A 292 0.60 2.80 -6.29
C TRP A 292 0.11 3.10 -4.87
N THR A 293 -0.15 4.37 -4.57
CA THR A 293 -0.69 4.80 -3.28
C THR A 293 -2.06 4.18 -3.04
N ALA A 294 -2.96 4.17 -4.03
CA ALA A 294 -4.28 3.54 -3.92
C ALA A 294 -4.18 2.06 -3.53
N ARG A 295 -3.32 1.32 -4.23
CA ARG A 295 -3.05 -0.10 -3.93
C ARG A 295 -2.53 -0.28 -2.51
N GLU A 296 -1.55 0.53 -2.10
CA GLU A 296 -0.92 0.37 -0.79
C GLU A 296 -1.83 0.82 0.36
N VAL A 297 -2.69 1.82 0.16
CA VAL A 297 -3.75 2.18 1.13
C VAL A 297 -4.73 1.03 1.31
N LEU A 298 -5.22 0.42 0.22
CA LEU A 298 -6.14 -0.72 0.30
C LEU A 298 -5.47 -1.94 0.94
N ARG A 299 -4.22 -2.23 0.59
CA ARG A 299 -3.48 -3.41 1.08
C ARG A 299 -3.07 -3.27 2.54
N ARG A 300 -2.54 -2.11 2.94
CA ARG A 300 -1.89 -1.90 4.24
C ARG A 300 -2.83 -1.28 5.26
N ALA A 301 -3.47 -0.16 4.91
CA ALA A 301 -4.40 0.52 5.81
C ALA A 301 -5.79 -0.14 5.82
N GLN A 302 -6.14 -0.90 4.77
CA GLN A 302 -7.47 -1.48 4.58
C GLN A 302 -8.59 -0.44 4.71
N ALA A 303 -8.40 0.72 4.08
CA ALA A 303 -9.31 1.87 4.14
C ALA A 303 -10.76 1.51 3.78
N VAL A 304 -11.72 1.94 4.62
CA VAL A 304 -13.17 1.81 4.37
C VAL A 304 -13.69 2.84 3.36
N SER A 305 -12.96 3.93 3.15
CA SER A 305 -13.25 4.87 2.06
C SER A 305 -11.95 5.35 1.42
N LEU A 306 -11.86 5.27 0.10
CA LEU A 306 -10.68 5.71 -0.65
C LEU A 306 -11.11 6.51 -1.88
N LEU A 307 -10.77 7.80 -1.89
CA LEU A 307 -10.84 8.68 -3.04
C LEU A 307 -9.45 8.80 -3.65
N VAL A 308 -9.32 8.55 -4.95
CA VAL A 308 -8.09 8.75 -5.71
C VAL A 308 -8.39 9.72 -6.84
N ARG A 309 -7.71 10.85 -6.85
CA ARG A 309 -7.78 11.82 -7.95
C ARG A 309 -6.49 11.80 -8.74
N TYR A 310 -6.60 11.43 -10.02
CA TYR A 310 -5.47 11.35 -10.93
C TYR A 310 -5.23 12.72 -11.58
N ALA A 311 -4.03 13.27 -11.37
CA ALA A 311 -3.60 14.52 -11.99
C ALA A 311 -2.66 14.29 -13.18
N PRO A 312 -2.59 15.23 -14.13
CA PRO A 312 -1.71 15.12 -15.29
C PRO A 312 -0.25 14.87 -14.90
N ARG A 313 0.34 13.78 -15.44
CA ARG A 313 1.77 13.51 -15.32
C ARG A 313 2.56 14.43 -16.22
N GLN A 314 3.82 14.64 -15.85
CA GLN A 314 4.80 15.25 -16.72
C GLN A 314 5.00 14.40 -17.96
N ARG A 315 5.31 15.03 -19.10
CA ARG A 315 5.75 14.31 -20.30
C ARG A 315 7.02 13.52 -19.99
N GLN A 316 7.14 12.36 -20.63
CA GLN A 316 8.32 11.51 -20.44
C GLN A 316 9.56 12.25 -20.92
N ARG A 317 10.59 12.27 -20.07
CA ARG A 317 11.90 12.82 -20.38
C ARG A 317 12.98 11.75 -20.20
N PRO A 318 14.14 11.88 -20.86
CA PRO A 318 15.28 11.01 -20.58
C PRO A 318 15.64 10.99 -19.09
N MET A 319 16.00 9.82 -18.55
CA MET A 319 16.28 9.67 -17.12
C MET A 319 17.35 10.63 -16.59
N HIS A 320 18.38 10.93 -17.38
CA HIS A 320 19.43 11.86 -16.97
C HIS A 320 18.91 13.30 -16.76
N GLU A 321 17.84 13.69 -17.47
CA GLU A 321 17.20 14.99 -17.29
C GLU A 321 16.30 15.01 -16.06
N LEU A 322 15.55 13.92 -15.83
CA LEU A 322 14.68 13.76 -14.65
C LEU A 322 15.46 13.73 -13.33
N LEU A 323 16.70 13.24 -13.37
CA LEU A 323 17.62 13.24 -12.23
C LEU A 323 18.39 14.56 -12.08
N SER A 324 18.35 15.44 -13.08
CA SER A 324 19.03 16.74 -13.04
C SER A 324 18.11 17.82 -12.46
N ASP A 325 18.65 18.70 -11.61
CA ASP A 325 17.90 19.83 -11.03
C ASP A 325 17.67 20.98 -12.05
N LYS A 326 17.81 20.69 -13.35
CA LYS A 326 17.60 21.69 -14.41
C LYS A 326 16.09 21.92 -14.59
N PRO A 327 15.60 23.17 -14.50
CA PRO A 327 14.22 23.47 -14.86
C PRO A 327 14.00 23.05 -16.31
N GLY A 328 13.19 22.03 -16.52
CA GLY A 328 12.74 21.65 -17.86
C GLY A 328 11.43 22.34 -18.18
N ASP A 329 10.96 22.13 -19.41
CA ASP A 329 9.59 22.42 -19.78
C ASP A 329 8.66 21.54 -18.94
N ASP A 330 7.94 22.12 -17.98
CA ASP A 330 6.98 21.45 -17.08
C ASP A 330 5.68 21.06 -17.84
N SER A 331 5.78 20.77 -19.14
CA SER A 331 4.62 20.42 -19.95
C SER A 331 4.04 19.08 -19.49
N VAL A 332 2.78 19.15 -19.05
CA VAL A 332 1.99 18.00 -18.63
C VAL A 332 1.39 17.28 -19.85
N ASP A 333 1.00 16.02 -19.64
CA ASP A 333 0.35 15.18 -20.63
C ASP A 333 -1.05 14.76 -20.16
N PRO A 334 -2.07 15.63 -20.23
CA PRO A 334 -3.42 15.32 -19.73
C PRO A 334 -4.04 14.10 -20.43
N LEU A 335 -3.85 13.95 -21.74
CA LEU A 335 -4.41 12.84 -22.52
C LEU A 335 -3.73 11.51 -22.19
N GLY A 336 -2.40 11.46 -22.14
CA GLY A 336 -1.69 10.25 -21.71
C GLY A 336 -2.04 9.88 -20.27
N SER A 337 -2.21 10.89 -19.40
CA SER A 337 -2.61 10.68 -18.00
C SER A 337 -4.02 10.11 -17.88
N LEU A 338 -4.94 10.51 -18.76
CA LEU A 338 -6.30 9.97 -18.79
C LEU A 338 -6.31 8.47 -19.11
N ILE A 339 -5.46 8.03 -20.04
CA ILE A 339 -5.29 6.61 -20.38
C ILE A 339 -4.76 5.84 -19.16
N ASP A 340 -3.71 6.36 -18.53
CA ASP A 340 -3.13 5.77 -17.31
C ASP A 340 -4.18 5.71 -16.18
N ALA A 341 -4.98 6.76 -16.02
CA ALA A 341 -5.97 6.89 -14.97
C ALA A 341 -7.21 6.00 -15.19
N ASP A 342 -7.67 5.79 -16.43
CA ASP A 342 -8.74 4.83 -16.74
C ASP A 342 -8.31 3.39 -16.37
N MET A 343 -7.06 3.02 -16.69
CA MET A 343 -6.47 1.78 -16.23
C MET A 343 -6.28 1.74 -14.70
N GLY A 344 -5.84 2.86 -14.10
CA GLY A 344 -5.66 3.02 -12.67
C GLY A 344 -6.96 2.80 -11.90
N ALA A 345 -8.08 3.37 -12.37
CA ALA A 345 -9.41 3.18 -11.80
C ALA A 345 -9.83 1.70 -11.82
N TYR A 346 -9.55 0.99 -12.92
CA TYR A 346 -9.82 -0.45 -13.01
C TYR A 346 -8.99 -1.26 -12.00
N TYR A 347 -7.69 -0.93 -11.83
CA TYR A 347 -6.85 -1.60 -10.84
C TYR A 347 -7.26 -1.29 -9.40
N GLN A 348 -7.64 -0.04 -9.10
CA GLN A 348 -8.18 0.33 -7.80
C GLN A 348 -9.42 -0.51 -7.45
N TRP A 349 -10.33 -0.69 -8.41
CA TRP A 349 -11.48 -1.58 -8.23
C TRP A 349 -11.06 -3.03 -7.97
N ILE A 350 -10.15 -3.60 -8.76
CA ILE A 350 -9.63 -4.97 -8.55
C ILE A 350 -9.05 -5.12 -7.14
N ASP A 351 -8.22 -4.18 -6.70
CA ASP A 351 -7.59 -4.25 -5.38
C ASP A 351 -8.61 -4.15 -4.25
N GLN A 352 -9.67 -3.34 -4.42
CA GLN A 352 -10.79 -3.29 -3.49
C GLN A 352 -11.54 -4.63 -3.45
N GLN A 353 -11.70 -5.33 -4.59
CA GLN A 353 -12.37 -6.64 -4.65
C GLN A 353 -11.58 -7.77 -3.96
N ARG A 354 -10.30 -7.57 -3.67
CA ARG A 354 -9.47 -8.54 -2.93
C ARG A 354 -9.67 -8.48 -1.41
N LEU A 355 -10.36 -7.45 -0.92
CA LEU A 355 -10.60 -7.26 0.50
C LEU A 355 -11.85 -8.02 0.99
N PRO A 356 -11.92 -8.37 2.29
CA PRO A 356 -13.12 -8.95 2.89
C PRO A 356 -14.37 -8.08 2.66
N ALA A 357 -15.53 -8.73 2.49
CA ALA A 357 -16.82 -8.09 2.20
C ALA A 357 -16.85 -7.24 0.90
N ALA A 358 -16.05 -7.62 -0.10
CA ALA A 358 -16.02 -6.99 -1.42
C ALA A 358 -17.41 -6.98 -2.11
N ASP A 359 -18.23 -8.01 -1.87
CA ASP A 359 -19.59 -8.17 -2.41
C ASP A 359 -20.56 -7.05 -1.98
N ARG A 360 -20.31 -6.44 -0.82
CA ARG A 360 -21.08 -5.30 -0.31
C ARG A 360 -20.52 -3.96 -0.75
N SER A 361 -19.35 -3.94 -1.38
CA SER A 361 -18.61 -2.71 -1.63
C SER A 361 -19.09 -1.94 -2.85
N VAL A 362 -18.86 -0.62 -2.83
CA VAL A 362 -19.20 0.32 -3.88
C VAL A 362 -17.93 0.90 -4.48
N PHE A 363 -17.90 1.05 -5.79
CA PHE A 363 -16.83 1.71 -6.53
C PHE A 363 -17.41 2.64 -7.60
N ILE A 364 -16.92 3.88 -7.65
CA ILE A 364 -17.32 4.86 -8.67
C ILE A 364 -16.07 5.37 -9.38
N ALA A 365 -16.07 5.41 -10.70
CA ALA A 365 -15.08 6.15 -11.48
C ALA A 365 -15.75 7.27 -12.26
N TRP A 366 -15.26 8.50 -12.12
CA TRP A 366 -15.84 9.70 -12.72
C TRP A 366 -14.81 10.41 -13.60
N PHE A 367 -15.23 10.81 -14.80
CA PHE A 367 -14.45 11.68 -15.66
C PHE A 367 -14.64 13.14 -15.21
N GLU A 368 -13.61 13.70 -14.57
CA GLU A 368 -13.65 14.98 -13.89
C GLU A 368 -14.15 16.09 -14.82
N GLY A 369 -15.14 16.85 -14.35
CA GLY A 369 -15.76 17.94 -15.11
C GLY A 369 -16.75 17.49 -16.20
N HIS A 370 -16.99 16.19 -16.36
CA HIS A 370 -17.85 15.64 -17.42
C HIS A 370 -19.07 14.90 -16.87
N SER A 371 -20.07 14.70 -17.73
CA SER A 371 -21.33 14.03 -17.40
C SER A 371 -21.22 12.49 -17.32
N THR A 372 -20.01 11.95 -17.34
CA THR A 372 -19.76 10.50 -17.47
C THR A 372 -19.12 9.92 -16.22
N ALA A 373 -19.76 8.90 -15.64
CA ALA A 373 -19.19 8.07 -14.59
C ALA A 373 -19.63 6.62 -14.75
N ILE A 374 -18.95 5.70 -14.08
CA ILE A 374 -19.42 4.33 -13.88
C ILE A 374 -19.53 4.03 -12.39
N ALA A 375 -20.63 3.38 -11.99
CA ALA A 375 -20.81 2.87 -10.64
C ALA A 375 -20.91 1.34 -10.64
N VAL A 376 -20.13 0.71 -9.78
CA VAL A 376 -20.11 -0.74 -9.53
C VAL A 376 -20.49 -0.95 -8.07
N GLY A 377 -21.47 -1.81 -7.81
CA GLY A 377 -21.92 -2.09 -6.45
C GLY A 377 -23.07 -3.09 -6.43
N PRO A 378 -23.51 -3.54 -5.24
CA PRO A 378 -24.53 -4.57 -5.08
C PRO A 378 -25.89 -4.17 -5.67
N VAL A 379 -26.22 -2.87 -5.66
CA VAL A 379 -27.48 -2.33 -6.17
C VAL A 379 -27.39 -1.87 -7.64
N MET A 380 -26.21 -1.94 -8.25
CA MET A 380 -25.98 -1.45 -9.61
C MET A 380 -26.19 -2.57 -10.63
N PRO A 381 -27.10 -2.41 -11.61
CA PRO A 381 -27.19 -3.33 -12.72
C PRO A 381 -25.86 -3.36 -13.50
N ARG A 382 -25.48 -4.54 -14.01
CA ARG A 382 -24.21 -4.74 -14.69
C ARG A 382 -24.36 -4.64 -16.20
N GLY A 383 -23.42 -3.98 -16.87
CA GLY A 383 -23.37 -3.92 -18.33
C GLY A 383 -24.43 -3.04 -18.96
N VAL A 384 -25.01 -2.08 -18.21
CA VAL A 384 -26.06 -1.19 -18.70
C VAL A 384 -25.61 0.27 -18.70
N GLU A 385 -26.35 1.11 -19.44
CA GLU A 385 -26.19 2.56 -19.45
C GLU A 385 -27.45 3.24 -18.93
N SER A 386 -27.28 4.25 -18.07
CA SER A 386 -28.34 5.15 -17.59
C SER A 386 -28.08 6.57 -18.08
N ARG A 387 -29.12 7.17 -18.66
CA ARG A 387 -29.15 8.58 -19.09
C ARG A 387 -29.92 9.48 -18.13
N SER A 388 -30.28 8.95 -16.96
CA SER A 388 -31.01 9.69 -15.95
C SER A 388 -30.16 10.87 -15.46
N ARG A 389 -30.77 12.05 -15.35
CA ARG A 389 -30.09 13.24 -14.87
C ARG A 389 -29.97 13.19 -13.34
N MET A 390 -28.75 13.30 -12.83
CA MET A 390 -28.46 13.41 -11.40
C MET A 390 -27.08 14.02 -11.17
N ASP A 391 -26.81 14.50 -9.95
CA ASP A 391 -25.47 14.93 -9.54
C ASP A 391 -24.67 13.76 -8.92
N LEU A 392 -23.38 13.97 -8.68
CA LEU A 392 -22.51 12.96 -8.08
C LEU A 392 -22.89 12.61 -6.64
N GLY A 393 -23.37 13.58 -5.86
CA GLY A 393 -23.86 13.35 -4.51
C GLY A 393 -25.05 12.38 -4.47
N THR A 394 -25.96 12.50 -5.43
CA THR A 394 -27.11 11.60 -5.59
C THR A 394 -26.68 10.22 -6.04
N LEU A 395 -25.74 10.12 -6.98
CA LEU A 395 -25.16 8.84 -7.39
C LEU A 395 -24.50 8.12 -6.21
N LEU A 396 -23.71 8.83 -5.40
CA LEU A 396 -23.05 8.29 -4.20
C LEU A 396 -24.07 7.74 -3.19
N ARG A 397 -25.10 8.53 -2.84
CA ARG A 397 -26.16 8.08 -1.93
C ARG A 397 -26.87 6.85 -2.46
N HIS A 398 -27.30 6.88 -3.73
CA HIS A 398 -27.99 5.76 -4.35
C HIS A 398 -27.14 4.48 -4.39
N SER A 399 -25.83 4.61 -4.62
CA SER A 399 -24.91 3.47 -4.68
C SER A 399 -24.68 2.82 -3.33
N LEU A 400 -24.70 3.59 -2.24
CA LEU A 400 -24.44 3.11 -0.89
C LEU A 400 -25.66 2.47 -0.21
N GLY A 401 -26.86 2.66 -0.77
CA GLY A 401 -28.13 2.15 -0.21
C GLY A 401 -28.75 3.15 0.75
#